data_AF-E9GVI8-F1
#
_entry.id   AF-E9GVI8-F1
#
_cell.length_a   1.000
_cell.length_b   1.000
_cell.length_c   1.000
_cell.angle_alpha   90.00
_cell.angle_beta   90.00
_cell.angle_gamma   90.00
#
_symmetry.space_group_name_H-M   'P 1'
#
loop_
_entity.id
_entity.type
_entity.pdbx_description
1 polymer ?
#
loop_
_entity_poly.entity_id
_entity_poly.type
_entity_poly.pdbx_seq_one_letter_code
_entity_poly.pdbx_strand_id
1 'polypeptide(L)'
;DVKPPYSYASLICMAMKSNKHKMTLSSIYKWIKENFLYYRNVDPSWQNSIRHNLSLNKCFIKIPRSKDEPGKGGFWRLDPAFESKLDDNSLKKKR
;
A
#
# COMPACT_ATOMS: atom_id res chain seq x y z
N ASP A 1 -12.18 3.09 17.33
CA ASP A 1 -11.80 3.83 16.11
C ASP A 1 -12.71 3.52 14.93
N VAL A 2 -12.93 4.51 14.08
CA VAL A 2 -13.75 4.39 12.86
C VAL A 2 -12.86 4.04 11.66
N LYS A 3 -13.38 3.25 10.73
CA LYS A 3 -12.68 2.91 9.49
C LYS A 3 -12.33 4.20 8.71
N PRO A 4 -11.05 4.44 8.37
CA PRO A 4 -10.65 5.64 7.64
C PRO A 4 -11.38 5.77 6.30
N PRO A 5 -11.67 6.99 5.81
CA PRO A 5 -12.37 7.22 4.55
C PRO A 5 -11.47 7.03 3.31
N TYR A 6 -10.50 6.14 3.38
CA TYR A 6 -9.52 5.88 2.32
C TYR A 6 -9.77 4.52 1.67
N SER A 7 -9.54 4.45 0.35
CA SER A 7 -9.50 3.17 -0.35
C SER A 7 -8.22 2.41 0.00
N TYR A 8 -8.20 1.09 -0.20
CA TYR A 8 -6.98 0.31 0.00
C TYR A 8 -5.83 0.76 -0.92
N ALA A 9 -6.13 1.15 -2.17
CA ALA A 9 -5.13 1.73 -3.06
C ALA A 9 -4.56 3.04 -2.50
N SER A 10 -5.41 3.91 -1.94
CA SER A 10 -4.96 5.16 -1.30
C SER A 10 -4.07 4.87 -0.09
N LEU A 11 -4.43 3.88 0.74
CA LEU A 11 -3.62 3.46 1.89
C LEU A 11 -2.23 2.95 1.47
N ILE A 12 -2.17 2.13 0.43
CA ILE A 12 -0.90 1.62 -0.12
C ILE A 12 -0.05 2.78 -0.66
N CYS A 13 -0.68 3.71 -1.39
CA CYS A 13 0.01 4.87 -1.96
C CYS A 13 0.61 5.76 -0.86
N MET A 14 -0.17 6.10 0.18
CA MET A 14 0.32 6.89 1.30
C MET A 14 1.49 6.20 2.02
N ALA A 15 1.41 4.88 2.22
CA ALA A 15 2.51 4.11 2.77
C ALA A 15 3.78 4.24 1.91
N MET A 16 3.66 3.98 0.60
CA MET A 16 4.78 4.06 -0.34
C MET A 16 5.41 5.45 -0.40
N LYS A 17 4.60 6.51 -0.47
CA LYS A 17 5.08 7.91 -0.45
C LYS A 17 5.88 8.21 0.83
N SER A 18 5.46 7.67 1.97
CA SER A 18 6.18 7.79 3.24
C SER A 18 7.51 7.00 3.28
N ASN A 19 7.78 6.10 2.32
CA ASN A 19 8.95 5.22 2.33
C ASN A 19 9.67 5.18 0.97
N LYS A 20 10.05 6.35 0.47
CA LYS A 20 10.84 6.51 -0.77
C LYS A 20 10.26 5.73 -1.98
N HIS A 21 8.94 5.63 -2.04
CA HIS A 21 8.17 4.94 -3.07
C HIS A 21 8.38 3.42 -3.19
N LYS A 22 9.23 2.78 -2.38
CA LYS A 22 9.54 1.34 -2.45
C LYS A 22 9.42 0.70 -1.07
N MET A 23 8.59 -0.32 -0.92
CA MET A 23 8.46 -1.05 0.35
C MET A 23 8.01 -2.50 0.19
N THR A 24 8.19 -3.30 1.24
CA THR A 24 7.72 -4.70 1.25
C THR A 24 6.24 -4.78 1.64
N LEU A 25 5.58 -5.89 1.33
CA LEU A 25 4.21 -6.16 1.78
C LEU A 25 4.05 -6.07 3.30
N SER A 26 5.03 -6.58 4.05
CA SER A 26 5.04 -6.51 5.52
C SER A 26 5.11 -5.06 6.01
N SER A 27 5.95 -4.24 5.35
CA SER A 27 6.08 -2.82 5.65
C SER A 27 4.77 -2.06 5.38
N ILE A 28 4.03 -2.40 4.32
CA ILE A 28 2.70 -1.82 4.05
C ILE A 28 1.76 -2.10 5.22
N TYR A 29 1.69 -3.35 5.67
CA TYR A 29 0.82 -3.71 6.80
C TYR A 29 1.19 -2.96 8.08
N LYS A 30 2.50 -2.87 8.37
CA LYS A 30 3.02 -2.18 9.54
C LYS A 30 2.65 -0.69 9.50
N TRP A 31 2.92 -0.02 8.38
CA TRP A 31 2.62 1.41 8.22
C TRP A 31 1.12 1.69 8.39
N ILE A 32 0.24 0.88 7.78
CA ILE A 32 -1.21 1.05 7.91
C ILE A 32 -1.65 0.89 9.38
N LYS A 33 -1.14 -0.12 10.07
CA LYS A 33 -1.43 -0.31 11.51
C LYS A 33 -0.93 0.88 12.33
N GLU A 34 0.27 1.37 12.08
CA GLU A 34 0.85 2.49 12.83
C GLU A 34 0.07 3.79 12.64
N ASN A 35 -0.42 4.07 11.42
CA ASN A 35 -1.11 5.32 11.09
C ASN A 35 -2.62 5.28 11.37
N PHE A 36 -3.24 4.10 11.40
CA PHE A 36 -4.69 3.96 11.53
C PHE A 36 -5.04 2.88 12.56
N LEU A 37 -5.42 3.31 13.78
CA LEU A 37 -5.73 2.42 14.89
C LEU A 37 -6.80 1.37 14.56
N TYR A 38 -7.78 1.71 13.71
CA TYR A 38 -8.80 0.78 13.22
C TYR A 38 -8.18 -0.54 12.71
N TYR A 39 -7.10 -0.47 11.93
CA TYR A 39 -6.47 -1.65 11.32
C TYR A 39 -5.60 -2.47 12.30
N ARG A 40 -5.38 -1.99 13.54
CA ARG A 40 -4.66 -2.73 14.58
C ARG A 40 -5.53 -3.81 15.21
N ASN A 41 -6.81 -3.50 15.43
CA ASN A 41 -7.72 -4.30 16.28
C ASN A 41 -8.72 -5.13 15.48
N VAL A 42 -8.87 -4.87 14.18
CA VAL A 42 -9.76 -5.63 13.30
C VAL A 42 -9.11 -6.90 12.77
N ASP A 43 -9.95 -7.84 12.37
CA ASP A 43 -9.55 -9.10 11.76
C ASP A 43 -8.57 -8.89 10.57
N PRO A 44 -7.51 -9.71 10.42
CA PRO A 44 -6.51 -9.56 9.36
C PRO A 44 -7.03 -9.72 7.92
N SER A 45 -8.32 -9.99 7.68
CA SER A 45 -8.94 -10.06 6.36
C SER A 45 -8.65 -8.86 5.45
N TRP A 46 -8.47 -7.65 6.01
CA TRP A 46 -8.08 -6.47 5.22
C TRP A 46 -6.72 -6.63 4.53
N GLN A 47 -5.81 -7.45 5.07
CA GLN A 47 -4.52 -7.75 4.44
C GLN A 47 -4.72 -8.48 3.11
N ASN A 48 -5.78 -9.28 2.97
CA ASN A 48 -6.12 -9.90 1.70
C ASN A 48 -6.52 -8.85 0.66
N SER A 49 -7.31 -7.86 1.07
CA SER A 49 -7.67 -6.73 0.21
C SER A 49 -6.45 -5.91 -0.21
N ILE A 50 -5.45 -5.75 0.65
CA ILE A 50 -4.17 -5.10 0.30
C ILE A 50 -3.44 -5.90 -0.78
N ARG A 51 -3.28 -7.21 -0.60
CA ARG A 51 -2.61 -8.08 -1.61
C ARG A 51 -3.34 -8.04 -2.96
N HIS A 52 -4.66 -8.10 -2.92
CA HIS A 52 -5.49 -7.99 -4.12
C HIS A 52 -5.26 -6.64 -4.84
N ASN A 53 -5.24 -5.53 -4.10
CA ASN A 53 -5.04 -4.20 -4.70
C ASN A 53 -3.64 -4.02 -5.30
N LEU A 54 -2.61 -4.61 -4.69
CA LEU A 54 -1.24 -4.57 -5.23
C LEU A 54 -1.14 -5.27 -6.58
N SER A 55 -1.85 -6.38 -6.77
CA SER A 55 -1.86 -7.09 -8.06
C SER A 55 -2.86 -6.53 -9.08
N LEU A 56 -3.97 -5.95 -8.61
CA LEU A 56 -5.04 -5.44 -9.48
C LEU A 56 -4.68 -4.10 -10.12
N ASN A 57 -4.10 -3.18 -9.35
CA ASN A 57 -3.86 -1.82 -9.83
C ASN A 57 -2.49 -1.70 -10.51
N LYS A 58 -2.50 -1.25 -11.78
CA LYS A 58 -1.28 -1.05 -12.59
C LYS A 58 -0.30 -0.02 -12.00
N CYS A 59 -0.75 0.82 -11.07
CA CYS A 59 0.12 1.78 -10.38
C CYS A 59 1.08 1.12 -9.39
N PHE A 60 0.88 -0.15 -9.01
CA PHE A 60 1.77 -0.87 -8.12
C PHE A 60 2.53 -1.93 -8.91
N ILE A 61 3.86 -1.79 -8.94
CA ILE A 61 4.73 -2.71 -9.64
C ILE A 61 5.53 -3.55 -8.65
N LYS A 62 5.56 -4.87 -8.89
CA LYS A 62 6.36 -5.80 -8.11
C LYS A 62 7.80 -5.74 -8.59
N ILE A 63 8.71 -5.44 -7.67
CA ILE A 63 10.16 -5.36 -7.92
C ILE A 63 10.83 -6.59 -7.30
N PRO A 64 11.58 -7.38 -8.09
CA PRO A 64 12.37 -8.49 -7.53
C PRO A 64 13.43 -7.96 -6.57
N ARG A 65 13.80 -8.76 -5.58
CA ARG A 65 14.93 -8.43 -4.69
C ARG A 65 16.25 -8.56 -5.46
N SER A 66 17.24 -7.74 -5.08
CA SER A 66 18.61 -8.00 -5.54
C SER A 66 19.10 -9.33 -4.97
N LYS A 67 20.06 -9.97 -5.65
CA LYS A 67 20.74 -11.17 -5.13
C LYS A 67 21.45 -10.89 -3.79
N ASP A 68 21.80 -9.63 -3.55
CA ASP A 68 22.51 -9.17 -2.35
C ASP A 68 21.58 -8.83 -1.17
N GLU A 69 20.25 -8.85 -1.38
CA GLU A 69 19.25 -8.55 -0.34
C GLU A 69 18.40 -9.79 -0.01
N PRO A 70 18.95 -10.80 0.71
CA PRO A 70 18.18 -11.98 1.09
C PRO A 70 17.00 -11.61 1.99
N GLY A 71 15.81 -12.13 1.69
CA GLY A 71 14.61 -11.86 2.49
C GLY A 71 13.32 -12.42 1.90
N LYS A 72 12.27 -12.50 2.74
CA LYS A 72 10.95 -13.00 2.34
C LYS A 72 10.22 -11.99 1.46
N GLY A 73 9.61 -12.48 0.37
CA GLY A 73 8.75 -11.71 -0.54
C GLY A 73 9.51 -10.74 -1.44
N GLY A 74 8.77 -10.05 -2.33
CA GLY A 74 9.32 -9.00 -3.19
C GLY A 74 9.12 -7.60 -2.62
N PHE A 75 9.69 -6.61 -3.30
CA PHE A 75 9.34 -5.21 -3.08
C PHE A 75 8.17 -4.81 -3.96
N TRP A 76 7.45 -3.79 -3.51
CA TRP A 76 6.44 -3.10 -4.28
C TRP A 76 6.84 -1.65 -4.40
N ARG A 77 6.65 -1.08 -5.58
CA ARG A 77 6.94 0.32 -5.85
C ARG A 77 5.76 0.96 -6.57
N LEU A 78 5.58 2.26 -6.36
CA LEU A 78 4.66 3.05 -7.15
C LEU A 78 5.25 3.31 -8.54
N ASP A 79 4.49 3.03 -9.59
CA ASP A 79 4.90 3.36 -10.95
C ASP A 79 5.02 4.89 -11.08
N PRO A 80 6.21 5.44 -11.44
CA PRO A 80 6.41 6.88 -11.61
C PRO A 80 5.40 7.52 -12.57
N ALA A 81 4.91 6.78 -13.57
CA ALA A 81 3.91 7.28 -14.52
C ALA A 81 2.52 7.51 -13.89
N PHE A 82 2.27 6.92 -12.72
CA PHE A 82 1.02 7.02 -11.98
C PHE A 82 1.15 7.80 -10.67
N GLU A 83 2.36 8.25 -10.32
CA GLU A 83 2.65 9.00 -9.09
C GLU A 83 1.84 10.30 -9.00
N SER A 84 1.73 11.04 -10.12
CA SER A 84 0.95 12.28 -10.22
C SER A 84 -0.56 12.03 -10.29
N LYS A 85 -1.01 10.93 -10.89
CA LYS A 85 -2.43 10.62 -11.09
C LYS A 85 -3.15 10.20 -9.80
N LEU A 86 -2.41 9.70 -8.82
CA LEU A 86 -2.99 9.20 -7.58
C LEU A 86 -3.35 10.32 -6.59
N ASP A 87 -2.73 11.48 -6.69
CA ASP A 87 -3.08 12.64 -5.86
C ASP A 87 -4.45 13.21 -6.22
N ASP A 88 -4.81 13.22 -7.51
CA ASP A 88 -6.07 13.82 -7.97
C ASP A 88 -7.29 12.90 -7.84
N ASN A 89 -7.14 11.58 -8.06
CA ASN A 89 -8.29 10.68 -8.22
C ASN A 89 -8.56 9.74 -7.03
N SER A 90 -7.63 9.60 -6.07
CA SER A 90 -7.72 8.56 -5.01
C SER A 90 -8.13 9.09 -3.64
N LEU A 91 -8.11 10.41 -3.44
CA LEU A 91 -8.34 11.04 -2.13
C LEU A 91 -9.82 11.29 -1.84
N LYS A 92 -10.70 11.21 -2.84
CA LYS A 92 -12.14 11.41 -2.66
C LYS A 92 -12.89 10.14 -3.03
N LYS A 93 -13.37 9.42 -2.00
CA LYS A 93 -14.54 8.54 -2.13
C LYS A 93 -15.62 9.38 -2.84
N LYS A 94 -15.94 9.08 -4.10
CA LYS A 94 -17.22 9.54 -4.68
C LYS A 94 -18.30 8.95 -3.79
N ARG A 95 -19.00 9.83 -3.06
CA ARG A 95 -20.22 9.49 -2.32
C ARG A 95 -21.28 9.02 -3.31
#